data_AF-A0A2N2S811-F1
#
_entry.id   AF-A0A2N2S811-F1
#
_cell.length_a   1.000
_cell.length_b   1.000
_cell.length_c   1.000
_cell.angle_alpha   90.00
_cell.angle_beta   90.00
_cell.angle_gamma   90.00
#
_symmetry.space_group_name_H-M   'P 1'
#
loop_
_entity.id
_entity.type
_entity.pdbx_description
1 polymer ?
#
loop_
_entity_poly.entity_id
_entity_poly.type
_entity_poly.pdbx_seq_one_letter_code
_entity_poly.pdbx_strand_id
1 'polypeptide(L)'
;MANSAGRQDLEFSGLPTNALETRCAVLRDLIAQYDYEYYALDAPSVPDSEYDKLYRELQSLEQQYPKLATPDSPTQRVSGSATNAFNSVTHRQAMLSLNNAFEEYEVEAFDKRIREALGQDQIEYAVEPKFDGLAVTLTYENGIFTQGATRGDGYTGEDVTHNLRTLRAIPMRLNCPNPPKLLEVRGEVLMFKRDFEKLNQVQTIKSEKLFANPRNAAAGSLRQLDAKITATRPLSFFAYGLGVIEGASESLPALHNHSAAMDYLASLHFPVSSERKVVIGLTGLLDYYKKISLAREKL
;
A
#
# COMPACT_ATOMS: atom_id res chain seq x y z
N MET A 1 -9.66 36.84 26.29
CA MET A 1 -9.25 35.85 25.28
C MET A 1 -10.18 34.66 25.42
N ALA A 2 -11.20 34.58 24.57
CA ALA A 2 -12.28 33.61 24.69
C ALA A 2 -12.00 32.38 23.81
N ASN A 3 -11.92 31.23 24.49
CA ASN A 3 -12.25 29.87 24.10
C ASN A 3 -12.56 29.62 22.60
N SER A 4 -11.60 29.06 21.85
CA SER A 4 -11.83 28.49 20.52
C SER A 4 -12.42 27.07 20.56
N ALA A 5 -12.44 26.42 21.72
CA ALA A 5 -13.01 25.07 21.89
C ALA A 5 -14.56 25.07 21.86
N GLY A 6 -15.22 26.15 22.31
CA GLY A 6 -16.68 26.20 22.42
C GLY A 6 -17.44 26.52 21.13
N ARG A 7 -16.76 26.74 20.00
CA ARG A 7 -17.42 27.10 18.73
C ARG A 7 -17.77 25.90 17.85
N GLN A 8 -17.02 24.80 17.95
CA GLN A 8 -17.30 23.57 17.19
C GLN A 8 -18.40 22.71 17.83
N ASP A 9 -18.53 22.75 19.17
CA ASP A 9 -19.55 21.98 19.90
C ASP A 9 -21.00 22.34 19.50
N LEU A 10 -21.22 23.52 18.92
CA LEU A 10 -22.52 24.02 18.50
C LEU A 10 -22.89 23.68 17.04
N GLU A 11 -21.90 23.38 16.17
CA GLU A 11 -22.14 23.23 14.73
C GLU A 11 -22.90 21.94 14.37
N PHE A 12 -22.73 20.88 15.16
CA PHE A 12 -23.35 19.57 14.92
C PHE A 12 -24.43 19.20 15.95
N SER A 13 -24.65 20.06 16.95
CA SER A 13 -25.66 19.82 17.99
C SER A 13 -27.07 19.97 17.41
N GLY A 14 -27.85 18.88 17.39
CA GLY A 14 -29.23 18.87 16.90
C GLY A 14 -29.43 18.42 15.45
N LEU A 15 -28.38 18.01 14.73
CA LEU A 15 -28.54 17.35 13.43
C LEU A 15 -29.12 15.93 13.60
N PRO A 16 -29.99 15.48 12.69
CA PRO A 16 -30.47 14.10 12.71
C PRO A 16 -29.31 13.13 12.44
N THR A 17 -29.31 11.97 13.09
CA THR A 17 -28.23 10.97 13.00
C THR A 17 -27.83 10.62 11.56
N ASN A 18 -28.80 10.53 10.64
CA ASN A 18 -28.56 10.27 9.22
C ASN A 18 -27.70 11.36 8.53
N ALA A 19 -27.85 12.64 8.92
CA ALA A 19 -27.04 13.71 8.38
C ALA A 19 -25.57 13.61 8.83
N LEU A 20 -25.33 13.20 10.08
CA LEU A 20 -23.99 12.99 10.62
C LEU A 20 -23.32 11.76 9.97
N GLU A 21 -24.06 10.67 9.80
CA GLU A 21 -23.59 9.47 9.08
C GLU A 21 -23.18 9.81 7.64
N THR A 22 -24.02 10.57 6.94
CA THR A 22 -23.75 11.05 5.58
C THR A 22 -22.52 11.94 5.54
N ARG A 23 -22.36 12.87 6.50
CA ARG A 23 -21.18 13.75 6.56
C ARG A 23 -19.90 12.96 6.83
N CYS A 24 -19.91 12.02 7.76
CA CYS A 24 -18.78 11.14 8.03
C CYS A 24 -18.40 10.31 6.80
N ALA A 25 -19.38 9.79 6.05
CA ALA A 25 -19.11 9.06 4.81
C ALA A 25 -18.40 9.95 3.77
N VAL A 26 -18.92 11.17 3.52
CA VAL A 26 -18.30 12.14 2.60
C VAL A 26 -16.88 12.51 3.05
N LEU A 27 -16.67 12.75 4.35
CA LEU A 27 -15.35 13.09 4.88
C LEU A 27 -14.35 11.95 4.68
N ARG A 28 -14.76 10.69 4.93
CA ARG A 28 -13.92 9.51 4.71
C ARG A 28 -13.53 9.36 3.24
N ASP A 29 -14.49 9.52 2.33
CA ASP A 29 -14.24 9.39 0.90
C ASP A 29 -13.28 10.47 0.39
N LEU A 30 -13.47 11.74 0.81
CA LEU A 30 -12.56 12.84 0.48
C LEU A 30 -11.14 12.62 1.05
N ILE A 31 -11.04 12.22 2.32
CA ILE A 31 -9.74 11.95 2.95
C ILE A 31 -9.03 10.79 2.25
N ALA A 32 -9.76 9.71 1.90
CA ALA A 32 -9.19 8.58 1.18
C ALA A 32 -8.71 8.98 -0.22
N GLN A 33 -9.46 9.84 -0.92
CA GLN A 33 -9.06 10.40 -2.21
C GLN A 33 -7.78 11.24 -2.07
N TYR A 34 -7.71 12.13 -1.09
CA TYR A 34 -6.52 12.98 -0.88
C TYR A 34 -5.31 12.18 -0.39
N ASP A 35 -5.52 11.14 0.44
CA ASP A 35 -4.46 10.20 0.80
C ASP A 35 -3.90 9.52 -0.46
N TYR A 36 -4.76 9.10 -1.39
CA TYR A 36 -4.31 8.50 -2.65
C TYR A 36 -3.52 9.49 -3.52
N GLU A 37 -4.04 10.68 -3.74
CA GLU A 37 -3.36 11.72 -4.53
C GLU A 37 -2.00 12.10 -3.96
N TYR A 38 -1.92 12.25 -2.63
CA TYR A 38 -0.68 12.63 -1.95
C TYR A 38 0.32 11.47 -1.89
N TYR A 39 -0.11 10.29 -1.41
CA TYR A 39 0.81 9.20 -1.06
C TYR A 39 1.03 8.17 -2.17
N ALA A 40 0.15 8.10 -3.17
CA ALA A 40 0.29 7.19 -4.31
C ALA A 40 0.65 7.92 -5.61
N LEU A 41 0.05 9.09 -5.86
CA LEU A 41 0.27 9.83 -7.11
C LEU A 41 1.33 10.92 -7.03
N ASP A 42 1.74 11.34 -5.82
CA ASP A 42 2.60 12.52 -5.59
C ASP A 42 2.05 13.78 -6.30
N ALA A 43 0.71 13.91 -6.33
CA ALA A 43 -0.02 14.94 -7.08
C ALA A 43 -1.25 15.42 -6.29
N PRO A 44 -1.06 16.05 -5.11
CA PRO A 44 -2.18 16.48 -4.26
C PRO A 44 -3.04 17.55 -4.96
N SER A 45 -4.36 17.36 -4.97
CA SER A 45 -5.30 18.36 -5.53
C SER A 45 -5.65 19.48 -4.56
N VAL A 46 -5.39 19.30 -3.26
CA VAL A 46 -5.66 20.27 -2.19
C VAL A 46 -4.42 20.55 -1.34
N PRO A 47 -4.28 21.75 -0.75
CA PRO A 47 -3.23 22.01 0.23
C PRO A 47 -3.44 21.23 1.52
N ASP A 48 -2.34 20.95 2.23
CA ASP A 48 -2.33 20.26 3.54
C ASP A 48 -3.33 20.88 4.55
N SER A 49 -3.53 22.20 4.50
CA SER A 49 -4.45 22.89 5.42
C SER A 49 -5.92 22.52 5.21
N GLU A 50 -6.34 22.24 3.97
CA GLU A 50 -7.72 21.80 3.71
C GLU A 50 -7.90 20.34 4.10
N TYR A 51 -6.91 19.49 3.80
CA TYR A 51 -6.88 18.11 4.27
C TYR A 51 -7.01 18.02 5.80
N ASP A 52 -6.16 18.76 6.52
CA ASP A 52 -6.11 18.80 7.98
C ASP A 52 -7.46 19.23 8.59
N LYS A 53 -8.13 20.18 7.95
CA LYS A 53 -9.45 20.65 8.38
C LYS A 53 -10.49 19.54 8.28
N LEU A 54 -10.57 18.84 7.16
CA LEU A 54 -11.51 17.73 6.96
C LEU A 54 -11.20 16.55 7.89
N TYR A 55 -9.92 16.24 8.09
CA TYR A 55 -9.49 15.18 9.00
C TYR A 55 -9.86 15.51 10.45
N ARG A 56 -9.63 16.75 10.91
CA ARG A 56 -10.02 17.20 12.27
C ARG A 56 -11.54 17.20 12.45
N GLU A 57 -12.30 17.57 11.41
CA GLU A 57 -13.76 17.50 11.44
C GLU A 57 -14.25 16.06 11.64
N LEU A 58 -13.74 15.10 10.85
CA LEU A 58 -14.07 13.69 11.00
C LEU A 58 -13.70 13.17 12.40
N GLN A 59 -12.51 13.51 12.88
CA GLN A 59 -12.04 13.12 14.22
C GLN A 59 -12.94 13.67 15.32
N SER A 60 -13.36 14.93 15.23
CA SER A 60 -14.27 15.56 16.19
C SER A 60 -15.64 14.88 16.19
N LEU A 61 -16.20 14.60 15.01
CA LEU A 61 -17.48 13.91 14.86
C LEU A 61 -17.44 12.50 15.48
N GLU A 62 -16.38 11.73 15.24
CA GLU A 62 -16.23 10.38 15.79
C GLU A 62 -15.95 10.39 17.30
N GLN A 63 -15.29 11.42 17.81
CA GLN A 63 -15.09 11.59 19.25
C GLN A 63 -16.40 11.96 19.96
N GLN A 64 -17.19 12.87 19.39
CA GLN A 64 -18.47 13.31 19.95
C GLN A 64 -19.56 12.24 19.82
N TYR A 65 -19.53 11.47 18.73
CA TYR A 65 -20.48 10.41 18.43
C TYR A 65 -19.74 9.09 18.16
N PRO A 66 -19.30 8.35 19.20
CA PRO A 66 -18.49 7.13 19.04
C PRO A 66 -19.11 6.03 18.16
N LYS A 67 -20.45 6.01 18.03
CA LYS A 67 -21.17 5.08 17.13
C LYS A 67 -20.87 5.33 15.65
N LEU A 68 -20.42 6.54 15.29
CA LEU A 68 -20.05 6.87 13.92
C LEU A 68 -18.67 6.31 13.56
N ALA A 69 -17.79 6.05 14.52
CA ALA A 69 -16.45 5.54 14.25
C ALA A 69 -16.51 4.12 13.68
N THR A 70 -15.94 3.92 12.48
CA THR A 70 -15.87 2.61 11.83
C THR A 70 -14.43 2.10 11.82
N PRO A 71 -14.18 0.77 11.84
CA PRO A 71 -12.82 0.20 11.86
C PRO A 71 -11.93 0.56 10.66
N ASP A 72 -12.53 1.04 9.58
CA ASP A 72 -11.90 1.46 8.33
C ASP A 72 -11.84 2.98 8.17
N SER A 73 -12.27 3.74 9.17
CA SER A 73 -12.14 5.19 9.15
C SER A 73 -10.65 5.60 9.16
N PRO A 74 -10.23 6.61 8.37
CA PRO A 74 -8.85 7.10 8.35
C PRO A 74 -8.29 7.50 9.72
N THR A 75 -9.17 7.89 10.66
CA THR A 75 -8.79 8.26 12.03
C THR A 75 -8.36 7.07 12.90
N GLN A 76 -8.72 5.85 12.49
CA GLN A 76 -8.46 4.61 13.22
C GLN A 76 -7.16 3.91 12.79
N ARG A 77 -6.41 4.50 11.85
CA ARG A 77 -5.15 3.94 11.32
C ARG A 77 -4.09 3.68 12.39
N VAL A 78 -3.97 4.58 13.36
CA VAL A 78 -3.05 4.46 14.50
C VAL A 78 -3.86 4.27 15.78
N SER A 79 -4.27 3.03 16.01
CA SER A 79 -5.12 2.65 17.14
C SER A 79 -4.57 1.41 17.84
N GLY A 80 -4.99 1.19 19.09
CA GLY A 80 -4.56 0.04 19.90
C GLY A 80 -3.32 0.27 20.76
N SER A 81 -3.03 -0.73 21.60
CA SER A 81 -1.83 -0.83 22.44
C SER A 81 -0.74 -1.61 21.72
N ALA A 82 0.52 -1.42 22.14
CA ALA A 82 1.63 -2.25 21.70
C ALA A 82 1.31 -3.73 21.91
N THR A 83 1.68 -4.55 20.93
CA THR A 83 1.60 -6.01 21.01
C THR A 83 2.84 -6.56 21.72
N ASN A 84 2.76 -7.75 22.30
CA ASN A 84 3.92 -8.38 22.94
C ASN A 84 4.76 -9.21 21.94
N ALA A 85 4.14 -9.68 20.87
CA ALA A 85 4.76 -10.48 19.81
C ALA A 85 3.89 -10.44 18.55
N PHE A 86 4.49 -10.79 17.41
CA PHE A 86 3.76 -11.01 16.17
C PHE A 86 3.19 -12.43 16.12
N ASN A 87 1.92 -12.56 15.73
CA ASN A 87 1.31 -13.85 15.46
C ASN A 87 1.71 -14.35 14.07
N SER A 88 1.75 -15.66 13.89
CA SER A 88 1.95 -16.26 12.56
C SER A 88 0.66 -16.25 11.74
N VAL A 89 0.77 -15.97 10.45
CA VAL A 89 -0.32 -16.01 9.47
C VAL A 89 0.06 -16.95 8.34
N THR A 90 -0.74 -17.99 8.11
CA THR A 90 -0.58 -18.85 6.94
C THR A 90 -1.22 -18.18 5.72
N HIS A 91 -0.46 -18.04 4.65
CA HIS A 91 -0.93 -17.45 3.39
C HIS A 91 -1.91 -18.41 2.70
N ARG A 92 -3.04 -17.89 2.20
CA ARG A 92 -4.02 -18.70 1.45
C ARG A 92 -3.46 -19.24 0.14
N GLN A 93 -2.57 -18.47 -0.47
CA GLN A 93 -1.77 -18.86 -1.62
C GLN A 93 -0.30 -18.58 -1.31
N ALA A 94 0.60 -19.49 -1.68
CA ALA A 94 2.03 -19.30 -1.44
C ALA A 94 2.55 -17.99 -2.08
N MET A 95 3.36 -17.26 -1.33
CA MET A 95 4.10 -16.08 -1.76
C MET A 95 5.49 -16.50 -2.25
N LEU A 96 5.61 -16.73 -3.56
CA LEU A 96 6.82 -17.25 -4.19
C LEU A 96 7.94 -16.19 -4.27
N SER A 97 9.17 -16.66 -4.43
CA SER A 97 10.31 -15.84 -4.82
C SER A 97 10.48 -15.80 -6.34
N LEU A 98 11.29 -14.87 -6.81
CA LEU A 98 11.71 -14.78 -8.21
C LEU A 98 13.07 -15.46 -8.39
N ASN A 99 13.25 -16.15 -9.52
CA ASN A 99 14.58 -16.49 -10.01
C ASN A 99 15.26 -15.24 -10.57
N ASN A 100 16.59 -15.25 -10.61
CA ASN A 100 17.39 -14.12 -11.07
C ASN A 100 18.08 -14.46 -12.40
N ALA A 101 18.35 -13.42 -13.18
CA ALA A 101 19.28 -13.39 -14.29
C ALA A 101 20.19 -12.17 -14.10
N PHE A 102 21.50 -12.37 -14.25
CA PHE A 102 22.53 -11.34 -14.08
C PHE A 102 23.14 -10.92 -15.42
N GLU A 103 23.12 -11.81 -16.41
CA GLU A 103 23.72 -11.60 -17.73
C GLU A 103 22.67 -11.67 -18.84
N GLU A 104 22.89 -10.97 -19.97
CA GLU A 104 21.93 -10.92 -21.08
C GLU A 104 21.59 -12.33 -21.64
N TYR A 105 22.57 -13.25 -21.69
CA TYR A 105 22.35 -14.61 -22.19
C TYR A 105 21.41 -15.44 -21.29
N GLU A 106 21.34 -15.13 -19.99
CA GLU A 106 20.41 -15.82 -19.07
C GLU A 106 18.96 -15.36 -19.34
N VAL A 107 18.77 -14.10 -19.74
CA VAL A 107 17.48 -13.56 -20.19
C VAL A 107 17.08 -14.16 -21.54
N GLU A 108 18.04 -14.33 -22.47
CA GLU A 108 17.82 -15.03 -23.74
C GLU A 108 17.39 -16.49 -23.51
N ALA A 109 18.07 -17.20 -22.62
CA ALA A 109 17.72 -18.57 -22.25
C ALA A 109 16.32 -18.64 -21.60
N PHE A 110 15.96 -17.66 -20.78
CA PHE A 110 14.62 -17.54 -20.22
C PHE A 110 13.56 -17.34 -21.31
N ASP A 111 13.72 -16.36 -22.20
CA ASP A 111 12.78 -16.07 -23.30
C ASP A 111 12.59 -17.30 -24.19
N LYS A 112 13.69 -17.93 -24.60
CA LYS A 112 13.66 -19.17 -25.40
C LYS A 112 12.85 -20.28 -24.72
N ARG A 113 13.09 -20.52 -23.42
CA ARG A 113 12.37 -21.55 -22.66
C ARG A 113 10.86 -21.26 -22.59
N ILE A 114 10.46 -20.00 -22.43
CA ILE A 114 9.04 -19.63 -22.39
C ILE A 114 8.38 -19.77 -23.76
N ARG A 115 9.05 -19.33 -24.83
CA ARG A 115 8.59 -19.51 -26.21
C ARG A 115 8.36 -20.98 -26.56
N GLU A 116 9.32 -21.83 -26.23
CA GLU A 116 9.23 -23.29 -26.45
C GLU A 116 8.09 -23.91 -25.62
N ALA A 117 7.95 -23.53 -24.35
CA ALA A 117 6.91 -24.05 -23.48
C ALA A 117 5.49 -23.66 -23.91
N LEU A 118 5.31 -22.46 -24.48
CA LEU A 118 4.02 -21.96 -24.94
C LEU A 118 3.75 -22.23 -26.42
N GLY A 119 4.75 -22.70 -27.18
CA GLY A 119 4.64 -22.91 -28.62
C GLY A 119 4.41 -21.60 -29.40
N GLN A 120 5.02 -20.51 -28.95
CA GLN A 120 4.85 -19.17 -29.53
C GLN A 120 6.20 -18.57 -29.94
N ASP A 121 6.23 -17.88 -31.08
CA ASP A 121 7.45 -17.23 -31.59
C ASP A 121 7.76 -15.91 -30.88
N GLN A 122 6.74 -15.26 -30.30
CA GLN A 122 6.87 -14.02 -29.54
C GLN A 122 5.98 -14.07 -28.30
N ILE A 123 6.51 -13.56 -27.20
CA ILE A 123 5.84 -13.51 -25.90
C ILE A 123 5.70 -12.07 -25.47
N GLU A 124 4.53 -11.71 -24.94
CA GLU A 124 4.31 -10.47 -24.21
C GLU A 124 4.76 -10.62 -22.76
N TYR A 125 5.60 -9.70 -22.29
CA TYR A 125 6.09 -9.66 -20.93
C TYR A 125 5.64 -8.37 -20.25
N ALA A 126 4.96 -8.50 -19.10
CA ALA A 126 4.80 -7.38 -18.18
C ALA A 126 6.11 -7.20 -17.41
N VAL A 127 6.66 -5.99 -17.43
CA VAL A 127 7.95 -5.64 -16.83
C VAL A 127 7.78 -4.47 -15.88
N GLU A 128 8.43 -4.57 -14.71
CA GLU A 128 8.34 -3.61 -13.61
C GLU A 128 9.71 -3.44 -12.94
N PRO A 129 10.03 -2.28 -12.35
CA PRO A 129 11.22 -2.16 -11.51
C PRO A 129 11.11 -3.09 -10.30
N LYS A 130 12.19 -3.82 -10.01
CA LYS A 130 12.24 -4.65 -8.81
C LYS A 130 12.51 -3.79 -7.58
N PHE A 131 11.49 -3.55 -6.76
CA PHE A 131 11.65 -2.85 -5.49
C PHE A 131 12.53 -3.65 -4.51
N ASP A 132 13.32 -2.93 -3.71
CA ASP A 132 14.16 -3.51 -2.66
C ASP A 132 13.61 -3.16 -1.28
N GLY A 133 12.53 -3.85 -0.90
CA GLY A 133 11.84 -3.63 0.35
C GLY A 133 11.48 -4.93 1.06
N LEU A 134 10.32 -4.92 1.70
CA LEU A 134 9.74 -6.08 2.38
C LEU A 134 8.41 -6.44 1.73
N ALA A 135 8.34 -7.62 1.14
CA ALA A 135 7.11 -8.17 0.58
C ALA A 135 6.05 -8.40 1.67
N VAL A 136 4.83 -7.95 1.39
CA VAL A 136 3.65 -8.13 2.25
C VAL A 136 2.44 -8.55 1.42
N THR A 137 1.48 -9.20 2.08
CA THR A 137 0.13 -9.45 1.57
C THR A 137 -0.87 -8.63 2.37
N LEU A 138 -1.87 -8.06 1.70
CA LEU A 138 -2.97 -7.32 2.27
C LEU A 138 -4.27 -8.06 1.94
N THR A 139 -5.03 -8.45 2.95
CA THR A 139 -6.33 -9.12 2.80
C THR A 139 -7.44 -8.11 3.01
N TYR A 140 -8.34 -8.04 2.03
CA TYR A 140 -9.57 -7.26 2.11
C TYR A 140 -10.76 -8.21 2.10
N GLU A 141 -11.65 -8.07 3.07
CA GLU A 141 -12.91 -8.80 3.12
C GLU A 141 -14.07 -7.82 2.89
N ASN A 142 -14.88 -8.09 1.87
CA ASN A 142 -15.94 -7.17 1.42
C ASN A 142 -15.43 -5.72 1.28
N GLY A 143 -14.21 -5.58 0.75
CA GLY A 143 -13.55 -4.30 0.52
C GLY A 143 -12.92 -3.62 1.74
N ILE A 144 -13.00 -4.19 2.94
CA ILE A 144 -12.38 -3.63 4.15
C ILE A 144 -11.05 -4.31 4.42
N PHE A 145 -10.00 -3.53 4.71
CA PHE A 145 -8.70 -4.10 5.09
C PHE A 145 -8.82 -4.83 6.43
N THR A 146 -8.65 -6.15 6.42
CA THR A 146 -8.83 -7.01 7.62
C THR A 146 -7.51 -7.54 8.17
N GLN A 147 -6.59 -7.96 7.30
CA GLN A 147 -5.34 -8.59 7.73
C GLN A 147 -4.18 -8.26 6.80
N GLY A 148 -3.01 -7.94 7.34
CA GLY A 148 -1.78 -7.78 6.59
C GLY A 148 -0.66 -8.64 7.16
N ALA A 149 0.09 -9.32 6.30
CA ALA A 149 1.15 -10.24 6.72
C ALA A 149 2.45 -10.04 5.93
N THR A 150 3.59 -10.26 6.58
CA THR A 150 4.89 -10.32 5.88
C THR A 150 4.99 -11.60 5.04
N ARG A 151 5.92 -11.64 4.08
CA ARG A 151 6.15 -12.86 3.29
C ARG A 151 6.54 -14.08 4.15
N GLY A 152 7.43 -13.85 5.13
CA GLY A 152 8.11 -14.91 5.88
C GLY A 152 8.80 -15.91 4.95
N ASP A 153 8.52 -17.19 5.15
CA ASP A 153 9.08 -18.29 4.35
C ASP A 153 8.36 -18.52 3.01
N GLY A 154 7.33 -17.73 2.70
CA GLY A 154 6.48 -17.86 1.52
C GLY A 154 5.17 -18.62 1.76
N TYR A 155 5.06 -19.35 2.87
CA TYR A 155 3.84 -20.05 3.28
C TYR A 155 3.26 -19.47 4.57
N THR A 156 4.11 -19.03 5.48
CA THR A 156 3.74 -18.41 6.74
C THR A 156 4.51 -17.11 6.94
N GLY A 157 3.76 -16.05 7.26
CA GLY A 157 4.25 -14.72 7.57
C GLY A 157 3.98 -14.31 9.01
N GLU A 158 4.40 -13.09 9.35
CA GLU A 158 4.04 -12.42 10.60
C GLU A 158 2.85 -11.49 10.37
N ASP A 159 1.86 -11.51 11.26
CA ASP A 159 0.76 -10.54 11.28
C ASP A 159 1.30 -9.15 11.63
N VAL A 160 1.30 -8.26 10.64
CA VAL A 160 1.72 -6.86 10.77
C VAL A 160 0.57 -5.92 10.41
N THR A 161 -0.67 -6.36 10.65
CA THR A 161 -1.89 -5.65 10.28
C THR A 161 -1.91 -4.23 10.86
N HIS A 162 -1.64 -4.07 12.15
CA HIS A 162 -1.64 -2.76 12.81
C HIS A 162 -0.57 -1.83 12.25
N ASN A 163 0.61 -2.36 11.91
CA ASN A 163 1.71 -1.58 11.33
C ASN A 163 1.35 -1.12 9.92
N LEU A 164 0.78 -2.00 9.09
CA LEU A 164 0.37 -1.68 7.72
C LEU A 164 -0.77 -0.65 7.66
N ARG A 165 -1.70 -0.66 8.62
CA ARG A 165 -2.75 0.37 8.74
C ARG A 165 -2.20 1.78 8.84
N THR A 166 -0.97 1.94 9.37
CA THR A 166 -0.33 3.26 9.51
C THR A 166 0.18 3.85 8.20
N LEU A 167 0.37 3.02 7.16
CA LEU A 167 0.81 3.49 5.84
C LEU A 167 -0.39 4.08 5.09
N ARG A 168 -0.40 5.40 4.91
CA ARG A 168 -1.50 6.12 4.24
C ARG A 168 -1.68 5.74 2.77
N ALA A 169 -0.60 5.29 2.11
CA ALA A 169 -0.63 4.73 0.77
C ALA A 169 -1.45 3.42 0.65
N ILE A 170 -1.78 2.77 1.78
CA ILE A 170 -2.62 1.58 1.81
C ILE A 170 -4.07 2.01 2.12
N PRO A 171 -5.04 1.79 1.21
CA PRO A 171 -6.44 2.12 1.46
C PRO A 171 -7.01 1.26 2.59
N MET A 172 -7.77 1.88 3.51
CA MET A 172 -8.49 1.14 4.56
C MET A 172 -9.74 0.43 4.03
N ARG A 173 -10.31 0.99 2.96
CA ARG A 173 -11.45 0.49 2.20
C ARG A 173 -11.13 0.60 0.71
N LEU A 174 -11.42 -0.45 -0.06
CA LEU A 174 -11.23 -0.45 -1.51
C LEU A 174 -12.12 0.60 -2.17
N ASN A 175 -11.55 1.38 -3.09
CA ASN A 175 -12.30 2.36 -3.87
C ASN A 175 -13.10 1.68 -5.00
N CYS A 176 -14.16 0.95 -4.65
CA CYS A 176 -15.08 0.40 -5.63
C CYS A 176 -16.47 0.14 -5.02
N PRO A 177 -17.55 0.27 -5.82
CA PRO A 177 -18.84 -0.26 -5.43
C PRO A 177 -18.78 -1.80 -5.43
N ASN A 178 -19.49 -2.48 -4.54
CA ASN A 178 -19.62 -3.95 -4.56
C ASN A 178 -18.28 -4.72 -4.64
N PRO A 179 -17.36 -4.57 -3.67
CA PRO A 179 -16.06 -5.25 -3.69
C PRO A 179 -16.19 -6.78 -3.70
N PRO A 180 -15.16 -7.53 -4.16
CA PRO A 180 -15.09 -8.97 -3.97
C PRO A 180 -15.26 -9.37 -2.50
N LYS A 181 -15.73 -10.60 -2.25
CA LYS A 181 -15.83 -11.13 -0.89
C LYS A 181 -14.47 -11.19 -0.22
N LEU A 182 -13.45 -11.58 -1.00
CA LEU A 182 -12.06 -11.62 -0.60
C LEU A 182 -11.19 -11.08 -1.73
N LEU A 183 -10.25 -10.21 -1.40
CA LEU A 183 -9.18 -9.77 -2.30
C LEU A 183 -7.86 -9.73 -1.53
N GLU A 184 -6.88 -10.50 -1.99
CA GLU A 184 -5.50 -10.37 -1.54
C GLU A 184 -4.68 -9.52 -2.52
N VAL A 185 -4.05 -8.48 -2.00
CA VAL A 185 -3.12 -7.61 -2.74
C VAL A 185 -1.71 -7.86 -2.24
N ARG A 186 -0.79 -8.12 -3.15
CA ARG A 186 0.63 -8.31 -2.86
C ARG A 186 1.42 -7.09 -3.27
N GLY A 187 2.35 -6.69 -2.43
CA GLY A 187 3.17 -5.53 -2.69
C GLY A 187 4.43 -5.50 -1.84
N GLU A 188 5.19 -4.43 -2.03
CA GLU A 188 6.45 -4.19 -1.34
C GLU A 188 6.31 -2.96 -0.45
N VAL A 189 6.63 -3.10 0.84
CA VAL A 189 6.86 -1.96 1.73
C VAL A 189 8.31 -1.51 1.58
N LEU A 190 8.52 -0.24 1.27
CA LEU A 190 9.85 0.32 1.03
C LEU A 190 10.04 1.66 1.74
N MET A 191 11.28 2.11 1.77
CA MET A 191 11.67 3.43 2.26
C MET A 191 12.51 4.09 1.17
N PHE A 192 12.10 5.26 0.69
CA PHE A 192 12.87 5.98 -0.32
C PHE A 192 14.25 6.35 0.21
N LYS A 193 15.24 6.38 -0.68
CA LYS A 193 16.65 6.69 -0.33
C LYS A 193 16.77 8.01 0.43
N ARG A 194 16.06 9.05 -0.02
CA ARG A 194 16.02 10.37 0.65
C ARG A 194 15.50 10.30 2.09
N ASP A 195 14.54 9.42 2.35
CA ASP A 195 13.90 9.32 3.66
C ASP A 195 14.69 8.39 4.60
N PHE A 196 15.35 7.38 4.04
CA PHE A 196 16.36 6.59 4.72
C PHE A 196 17.55 7.45 5.21
N GLU A 197 18.06 8.34 4.35
CA GLU A 197 19.16 9.25 4.71
C GLU A 197 18.76 10.18 5.88
N LYS A 198 17.57 10.78 5.80
CA LYS A 198 17.02 11.59 6.91
C LYS A 198 16.85 10.78 8.19
N LEU A 199 16.33 9.55 8.09
CA LEU A 199 16.15 8.67 9.24
C LEU A 199 17.49 8.38 9.94
N ASN A 200 18.54 8.06 9.17
CA ASN A 200 19.86 7.82 9.75
C ASN A 200 20.48 9.09 10.34
N GLN A 201 20.28 10.27 9.74
CA GLN A 201 20.70 11.55 10.35
C GLN A 201 20.07 11.76 11.73
N VAL A 202 18.77 11.50 11.86
CA VAL A 202 18.07 11.58 13.16
C VAL A 202 18.65 10.58 14.16
N GLN A 203 18.95 9.35 13.73
CA GLN A 203 19.56 8.34 14.61
C GLN A 203 20.97 8.72 15.05
N THR A 204 21.78 9.31 14.18
CA THR A 204 23.10 9.86 14.56
C THR A 204 22.97 10.90 15.65
N ILE A 205 22.02 11.85 15.52
CA ILE A 205 21.78 12.90 16.53
C ILE A 205 21.37 12.27 17.87
N LYS A 206 20.59 11.20 17.84
CA LYS A 206 20.15 10.46 19.03
C LYS A 206 21.18 9.45 19.57
N SER A 207 22.34 9.30 18.92
CA SER A 207 23.33 8.26 19.22
C SER A 207 22.75 6.83 19.18
N GLU A 208 21.78 6.61 18.30
CA GLU A 208 21.12 5.32 18.07
C GLU A 208 21.81 4.54 16.93
N LYS A 209 21.52 3.23 16.84
CA LYS A 209 22.11 2.35 15.83
C LYS A 209 21.59 2.68 14.43
N LEU A 210 22.51 2.98 13.51
CA LEU A 210 22.17 3.24 12.11
C LEU A 210 21.66 2.00 11.38
N PHE A 211 20.76 2.21 10.42
CA PHE A 211 20.34 1.19 9.48
C PHE A 211 21.35 1.05 8.34
N ALA A 212 21.64 -0.18 7.94
CA ALA A 212 22.65 -0.48 6.92
C ALA A 212 22.21 -0.10 5.49
N ASN A 213 20.93 -0.28 5.17
CA ASN A 213 20.36 0.02 3.85
C ASN A 213 18.84 0.29 3.97
N PRO A 214 18.21 0.90 2.94
CA PRO A 214 16.78 1.19 2.95
C PRO A 214 15.89 -0.03 3.18
N ARG A 215 16.24 -1.20 2.61
CA ARG A 215 15.50 -2.46 2.80
C ARG A 215 15.40 -2.84 4.28
N ASN A 216 16.53 -2.83 4.99
CA ASN A 216 16.59 -3.16 6.43
C ASN A 216 15.89 -2.09 7.27
N ALA A 217 15.98 -0.82 6.87
CA ALA A 217 15.25 0.26 7.53
C ALA A 217 13.73 0.10 7.38
N ALA A 218 13.26 -0.24 6.17
CA ALA A 218 11.85 -0.50 5.90
C ALA A 218 11.35 -1.71 6.71
N ALA A 219 12.06 -2.83 6.65
CA ALA A 219 11.70 -4.05 7.36
C ALA A 219 11.67 -3.85 8.89
N GLY A 220 12.69 -3.18 9.45
CA GLY A 220 12.75 -2.88 10.87
C GLY A 220 11.69 -1.87 11.31
N SER A 221 11.40 -0.87 10.48
CA SER A 221 10.37 0.14 10.73
C SER A 221 8.96 -0.42 10.70
N LEU A 222 8.69 -1.38 9.81
CA LEU A 222 7.40 -2.05 9.74
C LEU A 222 7.21 -3.03 10.90
N ARG A 223 8.24 -3.80 11.25
CA ARG A 223 8.18 -4.85 12.29
C ARG A 223 8.42 -4.28 13.69
N GLN A 224 7.61 -3.30 14.08
CA GLN A 224 7.59 -2.73 15.44
C GLN A 224 6.40 -3.27 16.22
N LEU A 225 6.64 -3.71 17.46
CA LEU A 225 5.56 -4.20 18.34
C LEU A 225 4.53 -3.11 18.68
N ASP A 226 4.96 -1.85 18.72
CA ASP A 226 4.09 -0.69 18.80
C ASP A 226 3.97 -0.02 17.41
N ALA A 227 2.77 -0.13 16.81
CA ALA A 227 2.46 0.48 15.52
C ALA A 227 2.61 2.01 15.53
N LYS A 228 2.55 2.67 16.69
CA LYS A 228 2.82 4.11 16.81
C LYS A 228 4.25 4.44 16.39
N ILE A 229 5.20 3.54 16.61
CA ILE A 229 6.58 3.72 16.13
C ILE A 229 6.57 3.65 14.61
N THR A 230 5.93 2.64 14.01
CA THR A 230 5.80 2.53 12.54
C THR A 230 5.16 3.76 11.91
N ALA A 231 4.13 4.33 12.53
CA ALA A 231 3.46 5.54 12.06
C ALA A 231 4.38 6.77 11.95
N THR A 232 5.49 6.79 12.69
CA THR A 232 6.51 7.86 12.60
C THR A 232 7.56 7.63 11.52
N ARG A 233 7.56 6.45 10.88
CA ARG A 233 8.55 6.06 9.88
C ARG A 233 8.03 6.36 8.48
N PRO A 234 8.86 6.94 7.60
CA PRO A 234 8.46 7.29 6.23
C PRO A 234 8.44 6.04 5.34
N LEU A 235 7.45 5.18 5.56
CA LEU A 235 7.24 3.97 4.78
C LEU A 235 6.26 4.24 3.64
N SER A 236 6.54 3.62 2.50
CA SER A 236 5.70 3.62 1.32
C SER A 236 5.36 2.18 0.93
N PHE A 237 4.32 2.01 0.13
CA PHE A 237 3.86 0.72 -0.37
C PHE A 237 3.68 0.81 -1.87
N PHE A 238 4.04 -0.25 -2.60
CA PHE A 238 3.68 -0.42 -4.00
C PHE A 238 3.14 -1.82 -4.21
N ALA A 239 1.94 -1.92 -4.79
CA ALA A 239 1.38 -3.18 -5.21
C ALA A 239 2.06 -3.65 -6.50
N TYR A 240 2.28 -4.96 -6.61
CA TYR A 240 2.85 -5.61 -7.80
C TYR A 240 2.09 -6.87 -8.20
N GLY A 241 1.07 -7.28 -7.45
CA GLY A 241 0.38 -8.55 -7.72
C GLY A 241 -0.90 -8.74 -6.93
N LEU A 242 -1.65 -9.75 -7.36
CA LEU A 242 -2.83 -10.25 -6.68
C LEU A 242 -2.53 -11.64 -6.10
N GLY A 243 -3.13 -11.92 -4.95
CA GLY A 243 -3.20 -13.26 -4.37
C GLY A 243 -4.57 -13.90 -4.66
N VAL A 244 -5.18 -14.46 -3.62
CA VAL A 244 -6.53 -15.03 -3.73
C VAL A 244 -7.58 -13.94 -3.99
N ILE A 245 -8.53 -14.25 -4.88
CA ILE A 245 -9.73 -13.44 -5.13
C ILE A 245 -10.95 -14.36 -5.05
N GLU A 246 -11.95 -14.00 -4.25
CA GLU A 246 -13.18 -14.78 -4.11
C GLU A 246 -14.44 -13.92 -4.21
N GLY A 247 -15.47 -14.52 -4.78
CA GLY A 247 -16.78 -13.89 -5.01
C GLY A 247 -16.84 -13.14 -6.33
N ALA A 248 -17.97 -13.31 -7.03
CA ALA A 248 -18.28 -12.45 -8.16
C ALA A 248 -18.56 -11.03 -7.67
N SER A 249 -17.96 -10.06 -8.35
CA SER A 249 -18.18 -8.63 -8.14
C SER A 249 -18.30 -8.00 -9.52
N GLU A 250 -19.32 -7.16 -9.72
CA GLU A 250 -19.45 -6.37 -10.96
C GLU A 250 -18.27 -5.43 -11.17
N SER A 251 -17.58 -5.05 -10.08
CA SER A 251 -16.40 -4.19 -10.09
C SER A 251 -15.09 -4.94 -10.31
N LEU A 252 -15.11 -6.28 -10.31
CA LEU A 252 -13.93 -7.07 -10.66
C LEU A 252 -13.88 -7.24 -12.19
N PRO A 253 -12.95 -6.58 -12.89
CA PRO A 253 -12.83 -6.73 -14.33
C PRO A 253 -12.32 -8.13 -14.70
N ALA A 254 -12.49 -8.51 -15.96
CA ALA A 254 -11.88 -9.72 -16.49
C ALA A 254 -10.35 -9.55 -16.57
N LEU A 255 -9.64 -10.16 -15.62
CA LEU A 255 -8.18 -10.08 -15.50
C LEU A 255 -7.52 -11.12 -16.41
N HIS A 256 -7.31 -10.77 -17.68
CA HIS A 256 -6.72 -11.67 -18.68
C HIS A 256 -5.19 -11.70 -18.66
N ASN A 257 -4.54 -10.66 -18.11
CA ASN A 257 -3.09 -10.55 -18.04
C ASN A 257 -2.66 -9.72 -16.83
N HIS A 258 -1.35 -9.73 -16.54
CA HIS A 258 -0.78 -9.03 -15.39
C HIS A 258 -0.91 -7.50 -15.50
N SER A 259 -0.80 -6.92 -16.69
CA SER A 259 -0.99 -5.48 -16.88
C SER A 259 -2.40 -5.03 -16.46
N ALA A 260 -3.43 -5.79 -16.86
CA ALA A 260 -4.81 -5.54 -16.46
C ALA A 260 -4.99 -5.68 -14.93
N ALA A 261 -4.26 -6.59 -14.28
CA ALA A 261 -4.25 -6.69 -12.82
C ALA A 261 -3.65 -5.43 -12.16
N MET A 262 -2.57 -4.88 -12.72
CA MET A 262 -1.98 -3.64 -12.20
C MET A 262 -2.88 -2.43 -12.42
N ASP A 263 -3.56 -2.36 -13.56
CA ASP A 263 -4.53 -1.30 -13.85
C ASP A 263 -5.76 -1.39 -12.93
N TYR A 264 -6.22 -2.60 -12.62
CA TYR A 264 -7.26 -2.83 -11.62
C TYR A 264 -6.81 -2.36 -10.23
N LEU A 265 -5.61 -2.74 -9.78
CA LEU A 265 -5.06 -2.27 -8.50
C LEU A 265 -4.95 -0.74 -8.44
N ALA A 266 -4.51 -0.11 -9.54
CA ALA A 266 -4.48 1.34 -9.64
C ALA A 266 -5.88 1.96 -9.50
N SER A 267 -6.90 1.38 -10.15
CA SER A 267 -8.30 1.83 -10.04
C SER A 267 -8.86 1.74 -8.62
N LEU A 268 -8.35 0.80 -7.82
CA LEU A 268 -8.67 0.65 -6.39
C LEU A 268 -7.86 1.57 -5.48
N HIS A 269 -7.08 2.50 -6.04
CA HIS A 269 -6.21 3.43 -5.35
C HIS A 269 -4.97 2.81 -4.69
N PHE A 270 -4.49 1.68 -5.19
CA PHE A 270 -3.15 1.21 -4.81
C PHE A 270 -2.07 1.93 -5.63
N PRO A 271 -0.94 2.29 -5.00
CA PRO A 271 0.25 2.70 -5.73
C PRO A 271 0.78 1.50 -6.52
N VAL A 272 0.95 1.67 -7.83
CA VAL A 272 1.63 0.71 -8.72
C VAL A 272 2.74 1.45 -9.45
N SER A 273 3.78 0.74 -9.92
CA SER A 273 4.90 1.40 -10.58
C SER A 273 4.43 2.15 -11.84
N SER A 274 4.79 3.43 -11.95
CA SER A 274 4.59 4.24 -13.17
C SER A 274 5.52 3.82 -14.31
N GLU A 275 6.62 3.15 -13.99
CA GLU A 275 7.58 2.64 -14.98
C GLU A 275 7.19 1.29 -15.58
N ARG A 276 6.10 0.67 -15.11
CA ARG A 276 5.61 -0.62 -15.64
C ARG A 276 5.31 -0.53 -17.14
N LYS A 277 5.61 -1.59 -17.88
CA LYS A 277 5.28 -1.70 -19.31
C LYS A 277 4.92 -3.13 -19.70
N VAL A 278 4.29 -3.26 -20.86
CA VAL A 278 4.24 -4.51 -21.62
C VAL A 278 5.24 -4.39 -22.76
N VAL A 279 6.12 -5.38 -22.89
CA VAL A 279 7.15 -5.46 -23.93
C VAL A 279 7.09 -6.81 -24.64
N ILE A 280 7.64 -6.89 -25.85
CA ILE A 280 7.53 -8.09 -26.69
C ILE A 280 8.92 -8.72 -26.87
N GLY A 281 9.02 -10.00 -26.49
CA GLY A 281 10.20 -10.84 -26.67
C GLY A 281 11.47 -10.34 -25.99
N LEU A 282 12.57 -11.03 -26.30
CA LEU A 282 13.91 -10.74 -25.76
C LEU A 282 14.34 -9.27 -25.94
N THR A 283 14.17 -8.71 -27.14
CA THR A 283 14.57 -7.33 -27.42
C THR A 283 13.82 -6.36 -26.49
N GLY A 284 12.51 -6.56 -26.32
CA GLY A 284 11.70 -5.76 -25.41
C GLY A 284 12.16 -5.83 -23.94
N LEU A 285 12.52 -7.03 -23.47
CA LEU A 285 13.06 -7.23 -22.12
C LEU A 285 14.39 -6.47 -21.91
N LEU A 286 15.34 -6.61 -22.85
CA LEU A 286 16.66 -6.00 -22.75
C LEU A 286 16.59 -4.47 -22.88
N ASP A 287 15.76 -3.95 -23.78
CA ASP A 287 15.57 -2.50 -23.97
C ASP A 287 14.95 -1.86 -22.72
N TYR A 288 13.95 -2.53 -22.13
CA TYR A 288 13.38 -2.09 -20.87
C TYR A 288 14.42 -2.08 -19.74
N TYR A 289 15.18 -3.16 -19.58
CA TYR A 289 16.24 -3.26 -18.57
C TYR A 289 17.26 -2.12 -18.71
N LYS A 290 17.71 -1.83 -19.94
CA LYS A 290 18.63 -0.72 -20.26
C LYS A 290 18.02 0.63 -19.89
N LYS A 291 16.75 0.87 -20.26
CA LYS A 291 16.04 2.12 -19.92
C LYS A 291 15.98 2.33 -18.40
N ILE A 292 15.54 1.33 -17.64
CA ILE A 292 15.40 1.43 -16.18
C ILE A 292 16.77 1.57 -15.51
N SER A 293 17.79 0.86 -15.99
CA SER A 293 19.16 0.97 -15.46
C SER A 293 19.72 2.39 -15.56
N LEU A 294 19.47 3.09 -16.68
CA LEU A 294 19.87 4.49 -16.86
C LEU A 294 19.07 5.46 -16.00
N ALA A 295 17.82 5.14 -15.65
CA ALA A 295 16.96 5.96 -14.82
C ALA A 295 17.16 5.72 -13.31
N ARG A 296 17.79 4.60 -12.91
CA ARG A 296 17.82 4.09 -11.52
C ARG A 296 18.16 5.11 -10.44
N GLU A 297 19.16 5.98 -10.66
CA GLU A 297 19.56 6.98 -9.65
C GLU A 297 18.55 8.12 -9.47
N LYS A 298 17.57 8.25 -10.36
CA LYS A 298 16.50 9.25 -10.33
C LYS A 298 15.17 8.68 -9.82
N LEU A 299 15.10 7.37 -9.59
CA LEU A 299 13.91 6.64 -9.12
C LEU A 299 13.89 6.51 -7.59
#